data_AF-A0A940ANW3-F1
#
_entry.id   AF-A0A940ANW3-F1
#
_cell.length_a   1.000
_cell.length_b   1.000
_cell.length_c   1.000
_cell.angle_alpha   90.00
_cell.angle_beta   90.00
_cell.angle_gamma   90.00
#
_symmetry.space_group_name_H-M   'P 1'
#
loop_
_entity.id
_entity.type
_entity.pdbx_description
1 polymer ?
#
loop_
_entity_poly.entity_id
_entity_poly.type
_entity_poly.pdbx_seq_one_letter_code
_entity_poly.pdbx_strand_id
1 'polypeptide(L)'
;MIIQFLLSILVTFGVDVFCMYCSGGNITGFINGFEFPGIILVLVCFLFLSGYGKDFCRIFSSPSKEKKLLGSENALKKLRATETSLDFASKSIFYICLFFTLIAGIYFYINFDYITALGSNLATVLLSLFYMCFFFTIFTTLKAKLRNQIINYMAEKEPAAKSEKPTAKAVIAGVIKVAVVAVLIVAMTWGITAYHTMNLQDSIDVSPLMFVDLPSILYLILHCFLLILISGNLTVFLRGLRAAFKNQKISVSDKNLFLNAVRSFRIIMICSGAQCMLEGFIGVLFNLEDRKYLGLNMFIAMIPAFYAIILCVVLVLVESRISKLCEE
;
A
#
# COMPACT_ATOMS: atom_id res chain seq x y z
N MET A 1 7.50 12.20 14.49
CA MET A 1 7.12 11.71 13.14
C MET A 1 5.94 12.48 12.52
N ILE A 2 5.56 13.63 13.08
CA ILE A 2 4.43 14.44 12.58
C ILE A 2 4.59 14.88 11.13
N ILE A 3 5.80 15.29 10.73
CA ILE A 3 6.08 15.69 9.34
C ILE A 3 5.82 14.51 8.39
N GLN A 4 6.23 13.30 8.75
CA GLN A 4 5.99 12.12 7.91
C GLN A 4 4.51 11.78 7.81
N PHE A 5 3.77 11.89 8.92
CA PHE A 5 2.33 11.68 8.91
C PHE A 5 1.62 12.67 7.98
N LEU A 6 1.93 13.96 8.10
CA LEU A 6 1.35 15.00 7.25
C LEU A 6 1.73 14.82 5.77
N LEU A 7 2.99 14.48 5.48
CA LEU A 7 3.44 14.19 4.12
C LEU A 7 2.79 12.93 3.55
N SER A 8 2.60 11.87 4.35
CA SER A 8 1.88 10.67 3.93
C SER A 8 0.43 10.98 3.57
N ILE A 9 -0.27 11.76 4.41
CA ILE A 9 -1.63 12.22 4.09
C ILE A 9 -1.63 13.02 2.80
N LEU A 10 -0.73 14.00 2.66
CA LEU A 10 -0.66 14.87 1.49
C LEU A 10 -0.40 14.08 0.20
N VAL A 11 0.53 13.13 0.23
CA VAL A 11 0.85 12.30 -0.94
C VAL A 11 -0.30 11.37 -1.28
N THR A 12 -0.86 10.65 -0.31
CA THR A 12 -1.98 9.74 -0.56
C THR A 12 -3.19 10.50 -1.08
N PHE A 13 -3.62 11.54 -0.36
CA PHE A 13 -4.73 12.39 -0.80
C PHE A 13 -4.47 13.07 -2.15
N GLY A 14 -3.24 13.54 -2.41
CA GLY A 14 -2.88 14.18 -3.67
C GLY A 14 -2.94 13.24 -4.86
N VAL A 15 -2.52 11.98 -4.69
CA VAL A 15 -2.62 10.94 -5.73
C VAL A 15 -4.08 10.58 -5.96
N ASP A 16 -4.86 10.38 -4.90
CA ASP A 16 -6.29 10.04 -4.95
C ASP A 16 -7.08 11.15 -5.69
N VAL A 17 -6.83 12.42 -5.36
CA VAL A 17 -7.41 13.58 -6.06
C VAL A 17 -7.01 13.62 -7.53
N PHE A 18 -5.74 13.36 -7.83
CA PHE A 18 -5.25 13.35 -9.22
C PHE A 18 -5.89 12.21 -10.03
N CYS A 19 -6.03 11.02 -9.44
CA CYS A 19 -6.74 9.90 -10.05
C CYS A 19 -8.21 10.26 -10.34
N MET A 20 -8.86 10.93 -9.39
CA MET A 20 -10.24 11.40 -9.55
C MET A 20 -10.42 12.36 -10.72
N TYR A 21 -9.56 13.37 -10.82
CA TYR A 21 -9.64 14.35 -11.91
C TYR A 21 -9.46 13.69 -13.28
N CYS A 22 -8.54 12.74 -13.39
CA CYS A 22 -8.36 11.96 -14.61
C CYS A 22 -9.56 11.07 -14.93
N SER A 23 -10.34 10.70 -13.92
CA SER A 23 -11.53 9.86 -14.05
C SER A 23 -12.84 10.63 -14.36
N GLY A 24 -12.79 11.97 -14.40
CA GLY A 24 -13.96 12.84 -14.58
C GLY A 24 -14.76 13.09 -13.29
N GLY A 25 -14.24 12.68 -12.13
CA GLY A 25 -14.89 12.85 -10.84
C GLY A 25 -14.60 14.19 -10.17
N ASN A 26 -15.32 14.47 -9.07
CA ASN A 26 -15.11 15.63 -8.20
C ASN A 26 -14.66 15.17 -6.81
N ILE A 27 -13.69 15.86 -6.18
CA ILE A 27 -13.11 15.57 -4.86
C ILE A 27 -14.16 15.23 -3.79
N THR A 28 -15.33 15.85 -3.85
CA THR A 28 -16.45 15.56 -2.93
C THR A 28 -16.93 14.12 -3.00
N GLY A 29 -16.68 13.41 -4.09
CA GLY A 29 -17.06 12.02 -4.29
C GLY A 29 -16.30 11.01 -3.43
N PHE A 30 -15.15 11.38 -2.86
CA PHE A 30 -14.39 10.53 -1.94
C PHE A 30 -14.44 10.98 -0.48
N ILE A 31 -15.14 12.09 -0.18
CA ILE A 31 -15.29 12.59 1.19
C ILE A 31 -16.76 12.57 1.55
N ASN A 32 -17.19 11.47 2.15
CA ASN A 32 -18.49 11.43 2.83
C ASN A 32 -18.36 12.20 4.16
N GLY A 33 -19.12 13.29 4.27
CA GLY A 33 -19.05 14.21 5.41
C GLY A 33 -19.44 13.60 6.76
N PHE A 34 -20.07 12.43 6.77
CA PHE A 34 -20.41 11.71 8.00
C PHE A 34 -19.45 10.55 8.28
N GLU A 35 -19.20 9.72 7.27
CA GLU A 35 -18.42 8.49 7.41
C GLU A 35 -16.96 8.77 7.76
N PHE A 36 -16.30 9.68 7.05
CA PHE A 36 -14.88 9.96 7.28
C PHE A 36 -14.60 10.52 8.68
N PRO A 37 -15.31 11.57 9.16
CA PRO A 37 -15.18 12.01 10.55
C PRO A 37 -15.59 10.95 11.57
N GLY A 38 -16.60 10.14 11.26
CA GLY A 38 -17.06 9.03 12.11
C GLY A 38 -15.95 7.99 12.33
N ILE A 39 -15.26 7.57 11.28
CA ILE A 39 -14.12 6.63 11.37
C ILE A 39 -13.02 7.21 12.28
N ILE A 40 -12.66 8.48 12.09
CA ILE A 40 -11.62 9.14 12.89
C ILE A 40 -12.05 9.23 14.37
N LEU A 41 -13.29 9.63 14.64
CA LEU A 41 -13.81 9.77 15.99
C LEU A 41 -13.79 8.43 16.73
N VAL A 42 -14.30 7.37 16.10
CA VAL A 42 -14.34 6.02 16.72
C VAL A 42 -12.92 5.49 16.93
N LEU A 43 -11.99 5.72 15.98
CA LEU A 43 -10.59 5.35 16.15
C LEU A 43 -9.97 6.04 17.38
N VAL A 44 -10.18 7.36 17.52
CA VAL A 44 -9.70 8.12 18.68
C VAL A 44 -10.28 7.53 19.96
N CYS A 45 -11.60 7.30 20.03
CA CYS A 45 -12.23 6.67 21.19
C CYS A 45 -11.59 5.31 21.52
N PHE A 46 -11.40 4.44 20.53
CA PHE A 46 -10.80 3.11 20.74
C PHE A 46 -9.36 3.20 21.27
N LEU A 47 -8.56 4.12 20.75
CA LEU A 47 -7.18 4.33 21.19
C LEU A 47 -7.13 4.79 22.65
N PHE A 48 -7.96 5.75 23.05
CA PHE A 48 -7.95 6.29 24.41
C PHE A 48 -8.59 5.34 25.43
N LEU A 49 -9.71 4.70 25.09
CA LEU A 49 -10.38 3.72 25.98
C LEU A 49 -9.50 2.49 26.22
N SER A 50 -8.69 2.08 25.25
CA SER A 50 -7.79 0.93 25.38
C SER A 50 -6.43 1.28 26.00
N GLY A 51 -6.22 2.52 26.43
CA GLY A 51 -4.96 2.97 27.05
C GLY A 51 -3.80 3.23 26.07
N TYR A 52 -3.96 2.97 24.77
CA TYR A 52 -2.93 3.17 23.74
C TYR A 52 -2.79 4.64 23.29
N GLY A 53 -3.74 5.52 23.63
CA GLY A 53 -3.79 6.90 23.14
C GLY A 53 -2.52 7.71 23.43
N LYS A 54 -1.94 7.58 24.64
CA LYS A 54 -0.71 8.29 25.01
C LYS A 54 0.49 7.83 24.17
N ASP A 55 0.62 6.53 23.95
CA ASP A 55 1.72 5.96 23.16
C ASP A 55 1.54 6.29 21.66
N PHE A 56 0.31 6.30 21.16
CA PHE A 56 -0.01 6.75 19.81
C PHE A 56 0.33 8.22 19.60
N CYS A 57 -0.08 9.11 20.52
CA CYS A 57 0.26 10.53 20.46
C CYS A 57 1.79 10.78 20.53
N ARG A 58 2.56 9.86 21.12
CA ARG A 58 4.03 9.96 21.14
C ARG A 58 4.65 9.92 19.74
N ILE A 59 3.97 9.34 18.74
CA ILE A 59 4.40 9.40 17.32
C ILE A 59 4.62 10.86 16.87
N PHE A 60 3.83 11.79 17.40
CA PHE A 60 3.88 13.21 17.03
C PHE A 60 4.87 14.02 17.87
N SER A 61 5.38 13.45 18.97
CA SER A 61 6.36 14.11 19.82
C SER A 61 7.76 14.15 19.17
N SER A 62 8.52 15.22 19.43
CA SER A 62 9.85 15.41 18.81
C SER A 62 10.91 14.47 19.42
N PRO A 63 11.66 13.71 18.58
CA PRO A 63 12.72 12.83 19.07
C PRO A 63 13.91 13.55 19.72
N SER A 64 14.10 14.86 19.46
CA SER A 64 15.30 15.57 19.94
C SER A 64 15.31 15.83 21.45
N LYS A 65 14.14 15.81 22.10
CA LYS A 65 14.03 15.91 23.56
C LYS A 65 14.25 14.56 24.27
N GLU A 66 13.96 13.43 23.61
CA GLU A 66 14.06 12.11 24.25
C GLU A 66 15.42 11.43 24.06
N LYS A 67 16.12 11.66 22.93
CA LYS A 67 17.45 11.07 22.67
C LYS A 67 18.55 11.54 23.64
N LYS A 68 18.39 12.71 24.26
CA LYS A 68 19.38 13.30 25.18
C LYS A 68 19.14 12.94 26.67
N LEU A 69 18.01 12.35 27.03
CA LEU A 69 17.55 12.29 28.43
C LEU A 69 17.27 10.88 28.97
N LEU A 70 17.15 9.86 28.12
CA LEU A 70 16.78 8.51 28.53
C LEU A 70 17.82 7.50 28.04
N GLY A 71 18.30 6.65 28.94
CA GLY A 71 19.18 5.53 28.59
C GLY A 71 18.59 4.66 27.47
N SER A 72 19.48 3.99 26.71
CA SER A 72 19.16 3.23 25.49
C SER A 72 17.98 2.25 25.64
N GLU A 73 17.86 1.60 26.79
CA GLU A 73 16.80 0.63 27.07
C GLU A 73 15.40 1.25 27.20
N ASN A 74 15.27 2.39 27.89
CA ASN A 74 14.00 3.09 28.05
C ASN A 74 13.52 3.70 26.71
N ALA A 75 14.44 4.13 25.85
CA ALA A 75 14.12 4.60 24.51
C ALA A 75 13.55 3.47 23.64
N LEU A 76 14.17 2.29 23.66
CA LEU A 76 13.69 1.12 22.92
C LEU A 76 12.31 0.66 23.40
N LYS A 77 12.09 0.60 24.72
CA LYS A 77 10.78 0.25 25.31
C LYS A 77 9.68 1.21 24.83
N LYS A 78 9.96 2.52 24.80
CA LYS A 78 9.03 3.53 24.28
C LYS A 78 8.74 3.34 22.79
N LEU A 79 9.75 3.07 21.95
CA LEU A 79 9.54 2.83 20.52
C LEU A 79 8.67 1.60 20.26
N ARG A 80 8.87 0.51 21.01
CA ARG A 80 8.03 -0.70 20.92
C ARG A 80 6.59 -0.47 21.38
N ALA A 81 6.39 0.31 22.43
CA ALA A 81 5.05 0.71 22.87
C ALA A 81 4.34 1.54 21.79
N THR A 82 5.05 2.47 21.16
CA THR A 82 4.55 3.24 20.02
C THR A 82 4.19 2.32 18.83
N GLU A 83 5.01 1.31 18.51
CA GLU A 83 4.73 0.35 17.44
C GLU A 83 3.46 -0.44 17.73
N THR A 84 3.32 -0.91 18.96
CA THR A 84 2.13 -1.65 19.42
C THR A 84 0.87 -0.80 19.31
N SER A 85 0.95 0.48 19.70
CA SER A 85 -0.19 1.42 19.57
C SER A 85 -0.61 1.64 18.12
N LEU A 86 0.35 1.65 17.19
CA LEU A 86 0.10 1.83 15.76
C LEU A 86 -0.45 0.54 15.12
N ASP A 87 -0.02 -0.63 15.60
CA ASP A 87 -0.63 -1.92 15.26
C ASP A 87 -2.08 -2.00 15.73
N PHE A 88 -2.37 -1.55 16.95
CA PHE A 88 -3.73 -1.45 17.45
C PHE A 88 -4.57 -0.46 16.63
N ALA A 89 -4.03 0.71 16.27
CA ALA A 89 -4.72 1.69 15.42
C ALA A 89 -5.09 1.10 14.05
N SER A 90 -4.18 0.36 13.40
CA SER A 90 -4.47 -0.29 12.12
C SER A 90 -5.56 -1.36 12.27
N LYS A 91 -5.49 -2.23 13.28
CA LYS A 91 -6.55 -3.22 13.53
C LYS A 91 -7.90 -2.56 13.82
N SER A 92 -7.89 -1.45 14.57
CA SER A 92 -9.11 -0.68 14.87
C SER A 92 -9.74 -0.12 13.60
N ILE A 93 -8.95 0.52 12.73
CA ILE A 93 -9.45 1.00 11.42
C ILE A 93 -10.07 -0.12 10.60
N PHE A 94 -9.44 -1.30 10.55
CA PHE A 94 -9.99 -2.44 9.84
C PHE A 94 -11.40 -2.79 10.33
N TYR A 95 -11.57 -2.96 11.63
CA TYR A 95 -12.87 -3.30 12.21
C TYR A 95 -13.91 -2.19 12.06
N ILE A 96 -13.49 -0.93 12.21
CA ILE A 96 -14.38 0.23 12.05
C ILE A 96 -14.90 0.30 10.61
N CYS A 97 -14.01 0.27 9.61
CA CYS A 97 -14.41 0.30 8.20
C CYS A 97 -15.25 -0.93 7.82
N LEU A 98 -14.91 -2.11 8.34
CA LEU A 98 -15.70 -3.33 8.11
C LEU A 98 -17.11 -3.21 8.71
N PHE A 99 -17.24 -2.59 9.88
CA PHE A 99 -18.54 -2.32 10.50
C PHE A 99 -19.41 -1.40 9.64
N PHE A 100 -18.86 -0.28 9.14
CA PHE A 100 -19.58 0.60 8.21
C PHE A 100 -19.97 -0.13 6.92
N THR A 101 -19.05 -0.93 6.36
CA THR A 101 -19.31 -1.76 5.17
C THR A 101 -20.48 -2.71 5.40
N LEU A 102 -20.52 -3.41 6.54
CA LEU A 102 -21.59 -4.37 6.85
C LEU A 102 -22.94 -3.68 7.04
N ILE A 103 -22.97 -2.55 7.77
CA ILE A 103 -24.19 -1.77 7.95
C ILE A 103 -24.72 -1.25 6.61
N ALA A 104 -23.86 -0.67 5.79
CA ALA A 104 -24.23 -0.18 4.47
C ALA A 104 -24.70 -1.33 3.55
N GLY A 105 -24.07 -2.51 3.63
CA GLY A 105 -24.51 -3.72 2.93
C GLY A 105 -25.89 -4.22 3.37
N ILE A 106 -26.19 -4.16 4.67
CA ILE A 106 -27.54 -4.47 5.19
C ILE A 106 -28.56 -3.45 4.64
N TYR A 107 -28.25 -2.15 4.68
CA TYR A 107 -29.15 -1.12 4.14
C TYR A 107 -29.30 -1.20 2.62
N PHE A 108 -28.26 -1.61 1.90
CA PHE A 108 -28.34 -1.90 0.47
C PHE A 108 -29.38 -2.99 0.20
N TYR A 109 -29.36 -4.07 0.98
CA TYR A 109 -30.33 -5.16 0.83
C TYR A 109 -31.74 -4.76 1.26
N ILE A 110 -31.90 -4.02 2.37
CA ILE A 110 -33.22 -3.58 2.84
C ILE A 110 -33.89 -2.63 1.84
N ASN A 111 -33.10 -1.76 1.20
CA ASN A 111 -33.61 -0.73 0.30
C ASN A 111 -33.41 -1.09 -1.18
N PHE A 112 -33.37 -2.39 -1.53
CA PHE A 112 -33.03 -2.81 -2.90
C PHE A 112 -34.02 -2.31 -3.96
N ASP A 113 -35.27 -2.07 -3.58
CA ASP A 113 -36.32 -1.51 -4.44
C ASP A 113 -36.17 0.00 -4.70
N TYR A 114 -35.40 0.72 -3.86
CA TYR A 114 -35.23 2.17 -3.94
C TYR A 114 -33.87 2.52 -4.56
N ILE A 115 -33.84 2.75 -5.88
CA ILE A 115 -32.62 3.04 -6.65
C ILE A 115 -31.76 4.15 -6.04
N THR A 116 -32.38 5.22 -5.53
CA THR A 116 -31.65 6.34 -4.91
C THR A 116 -30.93 5.93 -3.62
N ALA A 117 -31.55 5.07 -2.80
CA ALA A 117 -30.94 4.52 -1.61
C ALA A 117 -29.85 3.49 -1.97
N LEU A 118 -30.06 2.70 -3.03
CA LEU A 118 -29.11 1.70 -3.52
C LEU A 118 -27.75 2.34 -3.87
N GLY A 119 -27.77 3.43 -4.63
CA GLY A 119 -26.56 4.15 -5.03
C GLY A 119 -25.78 4.69 -3.83
N SER A 120 -26.48 5.34 -2.90
CA SER A 120 -25.86 5.88 -1.67
C SER A 120 -25.26 4.77 -0.80
N ASN A 121 -25.98 3.66 -0.59
CA ASN A 121 -25.50 2.56 0.24
C ASN A 121 -24.29 1.85 -0.40
N LEU A 122 -24.31 1.65 -1.72
CA LEU A 122 -23.17 1.08 -2.44
C LEU A 122 -21.95 2.01 -2.40
N ALA A 123 -22.16 3.31 -2.54
CA ALA A 123 -21.08 4.29 -2.39
C ALA A 123 -20.45 4.23 -0.99
N THR A 124 -21.25 4.12 0.07
CA THR A 124 -20.75 3.93 1.44
C THR A 124 -19.94 2.63 1.59
N VAL A 125 -20.39 1.52 1.01
CA VAL A 125 -19.61 0.26 0.98
C VAL A 125 -18.22 0.48 0.36
N LEU A 126 -18.17 1.12 -0.81
CA LEU A 126 -16.89 1.36 -1.50
C LEU A 126 -16.01 2.36 -0.76
N LEU A 127 -16.59 3.44 -0.21
CA LEU A 127 -15.87 4.46 0.56
C LEU A 127 -15.30 3.90 1.87
N SER A 128 -16.02 3.04 2.57
CA SER A 128 -15.52 2.35 3.78
C SER A 128 -14.25 1.56 3.48
N LEU A 129 -14.27 0.78 2.40
CA LEU A 129 -13.11 0.01 1.95
C LEU A 129 -11.97 0.93 1.49
N PHE A 130 -12.30 2.05 0.83
CA PHE A 130 -11.33 3.03 0.38
C PHE A 130 -10.61 3.67 1.58
N TYR A 131 -11.36 4.12 2.58
CA TYR A 131 -10.81 4.69 3.82
C TYR A 131 -9.95 3.69 4.58
N MET A 132 -10.32 2.40 4.56
CA MET A 132 -9.50 1.34 5.13
C MET A 132 -8.12 1.31 4.48
N CYS A 133 -8.05 1.28 3.15
CA CYS A 133 -6.80 1.29 2.39
C CYS A 133 -6.03 2.61 2.60
N PHE A 134 -6.71 3.75 2.57
CA PHE A 134 -6.14 5.08 2.80
C PHE A 134 -5.38 5.15 4.15
N PHE A 135 -6.04 4.80 5.25
CA PHE A 135 -5.41 4.81 6.58
C PHE A 135 -4.33 3.73 6.71
N PHE A 136 -4.51 2.56 6.08
CA PHE A 136 -3.50 1.50 6.08
C PHE A 136 -2.21 1.93 5.40
N THR A 137 -2.30 2.62 4.27
CA THR A 137 -1.15 3.20 3.56
C THR A 137 -0.37 4.16 4.46
N ILE A 138 -1.07 5.07 5.15
CA ILE A 138 -0.46 6.03 6.09
C ILE A 138 0.19 5.31 7.26
N PHE A 139 -0.52 4.41 7.94
CA PHE A 139 0.01 3.68 9.10
C PHE A 139 1.18 2.77 8.73
N THR A 140 1.15 2.13 7.56
CA THR A 140 2.26 1.31 7.06
C THR A 140 3.51 2.17 6.85
N THR A 141 3.35 3.38 6.30
CA THR A 141 4.46 4.32 6.10
C THR A 141 5.10 4.72 7.44
N LEU A 142 4.29 5.00 8.46
CA LEU A 142 4.77 5.31 9.80
C LEU A 142 5.44 4.10 10.48
N LYS A 143 4.83 2.91 10.38
CA LYS A 143 5.41 1.66 10.92
C LYS A 143 6.75 1.34 10.29
N ALA A 144 6.88 1.51 8.97
CA ALA A 144 8.12 1.28 8.24
C ALA A 144 9.27 2.12 8.81
N LYS A 145 9.01 3.40 9.12
CA LYS A 145 9.99 4.28 9.74
C LYS A 145 10.31 3.87 11.17
N LEU A 146 9.29 3.55 11.96
CA LEU A 146 9.46 3.19 13.37
C LEU A 146 10.25 1.89 13.54
N ARG A 147 9.93 0.86 12.74
CA ARG A 147 10.67 -0.40 12.70
C ARG A 147 12.13 -0.20 12.31
N ASN A 148 12.41 0.65 11.33
CA ASN A 148 13.79 1.02 11.02
C ASN A 148 14.53 1.64 12.20
N GLN A 149 13.88 2.52 12.95
CA GLN A 149 14.48 3.11 14.15
C GLN A 149 14.76 2.02 15.20
N ILE A 150 13.81 1.11 15.43
CA ILE A 150 13.96 -0.01 16.35
C ILE A 150 15.13 -0.91 15.93
N ILE A 151 15.22 -1.27 14.65
CA ILE A 151 16.31 -2.13 14.12
C ILE A 151 17.66 -1.43 14.29
N ASN A 152 17.77 -0.15 13.91
CA ASN A 152 19.02 0.59 14.05
C ASN A 152 19.47 0.72 15.52
N TYR A 153 18.53 0.94 16.45
CA TYR A 153 18.84 0.97 17.89
C TYR A 153 19.33 -0.39 18.42
N MET A 154 18.83 -1.50 17.87
CA MET A 154 19.31 -2.84 18.23
C MET A 154 20.68 -3.15 17.58
N ALA A 155 20.97 -2.55 16.42
CA ALA A 155 22.14 -2.81 15.60
C ALA A 155 23.39 -1.98 15.96
N GLU A 156 23.28 -0.91 16.75
CA GLU A 156 24.41 -0.12 17.28
C GLU A 156 25.42 -0.97 18.12
N LYS A 157 25.27 -2.30 18.17
CA LYS A 157 26.12 -3.26 18.87
C LYS A 157 26.95 -4.19 17.97
N GLU A 158 26.83 -4.15 16.64
CA GLU A 158 27.53 -5.09 15.74
C GLU A 158 28.46 -4.39 14.71
N PRO A 159 29.70 -4.89 14.50
CA PRO A 159 30.57 -4.40 13.44
C PRO A 159 30.12 -4.91 12.06
N ALA A 160 30.25 -4.05 11.04
CA ALA A 160 29.83 -4.33 9.67
C ALA A 160 30.71 -5.39 8.99
N ALA A 161 30.08 -6.41 8.40
CA ALA A 161 30.75 -7.44 7.60
C ALA A 161 31.19 -6.90 6.23
N LYS A 162 32.41 -7.27 5.79
CA LYS A 162 32.92 -6.94 4.46
C LYS A 162 32.22 -7.78 3.38
N SER A 163 31.78 -7.12 2.31
CA SER A 163 31.04 -7.77 1.22
C SER A 163 31.96 -8.44 0.19
N GLU A 164 31.72 -9.73 -0.08
CA GLU A 164 32.25 -10.40 -1.26
C GLU A 164 31.48 -10.02 -2.53
N LYS A 165 32.19 -9.93 -3.65
CA LYS A 165 31.58 -9.60 -4.95
C LYS A 165 30.82 -10.81 -5.50
N PRO A 166 29.64 -10.60 -6.08
CA PRO A 166 28.83 -11.68 -6.61
C PRO A 166 29.41 -12.26 -7.90
N THR A 167 29.29 -13.58 -8.06
CA THR A 167 29.63 -14.29 -9.31
C THR A 167 28.54 -14.08 -10.37
N ALA A 168 28.94 -13.84 -11.62
CA ALA A 168 28.04 -13.53 -12.74
C ALA A 168 26.93 -14.58 -12.96
N LYS A 169 27.21 -15.86 -12.66
CA LYS A 169 26.24 -16.97 -12.79
C LYS A 169 25.02 -16.81 -11.88
N ALA A 170 25.18 -16.29 -10.66
CA ALA A 170 24.09 -16.10 -9.71
C ALA A 170 23.11 -15.00 -10.15
N VAL A 171 23.65 -13.93 -10.76
CA VAL A 171 22.86 -12.83 -11.31
C VAL A 171 22.05 -13.31 -12.52
N ILE A 172 22.66 -14.08 -13.43
CA ILE A 172 21.99 -14.63 -14.62
C ILE A 172 20.84 -15.56 -14.24
N ALA A 173 21.06 -16.50 -13.30
CA ALA A 173 20.00 -17.38 -12.80
C ALA A 173 18.88 -16.59 -12.12
N GLY A 174 19.21 -15.46 -11.49
CA GLY A 174 18.26 -14.53 -10.91
C GLY A 174 17.33 -13.91 -11.93
N VAL A 175 17.89 -13.40 -13.03
CA VAL A 175 17.18 -12.76 -14.15
C VAL A 175 16.29 -13.75 -14.89
N ILE A 176 16.78 -14.97 -15.17
CA ILE A 176 15.99 -16.01 -15.86
C ILE A 176 14.71 -16.34 -15.09
N LYS A 177 14.77 -16.48 -13.76
CA LYS A 177 13.59 -16.77 -12.94
C LYS A 177 12.54 -15.64 -13.00
N VAL A 178 12.98 -14.39 -13.01
CA VAL A 178 12.07 -13.23 -13.17
C VAL A 178 11.47 -13.21 -14.57
N ALA A 179 12.27 -13.50 -15.61
CA ALA A 179 11.80 -13.57 -16.98
C ALA A 179 10.75 -14.67 -17.19
N VAL A 180 10.93 -15.86 -16.62
CA VAL A 180 9.94 -16.95 -16.68
C VAL A 180 8.61 -16.54 -16.04
N VAL A 181 8.65 -15.89 -14.87
CA VAL A 181 7.42 -15.39 -14.21
C VAL A 181 6.74 -14.31 -15.07
N ALA A 182 7.50 -13.38 -15.65
CA ALA A 182 6.94 -12.36 -16.54
C ALA A 182 6.30 -12.98 -17.80
N VAL A 183 6.95 -13.97 -18.43
CA VAL A 183 6.40 -14.69 -19.59
C VAL A 183 5.12 -15.44 -19.24
N LEU A 184 5.07 -16.11 -18.08
CA LEU A 184 3.85 -16.78 -17.61
C LEU A 184 2.69 -15.81 -17.41
N ILE A 185 2.96 -14.64 -16.81
CA ILE A 185 1.95 -13.60 -16.61
C ILE A 185 1.43 -13.08 -17.95
N VAL A 186 2.32 -12.79 -18.92
CA VAL A 186 1.94 -12.34 -20.26
C VAL A 186 1.14 -13.43 -20.99
N ALA A 187 1.56 -14.69 -20.91
CA ALA A 187 0.85 -15.82 -21.53
C ALA A 187 -0.53 -16.05 -20.93
N MET A 188 -0.68 -15.97 -19.60
CA MET A 188 -1.98 -16.06 -18.93
C MET A 188 -2.88 -14.89 -19.30
N THR A 189 -2.33 -13.67 -19.36
CA THR A 189 -3.09 -12.47 -19.77
C THR A 189 -3.58 -12.61 -21.21
N TRP A 190 -2.70 -13.02 -22.13
CA TRP A 190 -3.04 -13.31 -23.52
C TRP A 190 -4.12 -14.40 -23.65
N GLY A 191 -3.99 -15.49 -22.88
CA GLY A 191 -4.95 -16.58 -22.87
C GLY A 191 -6.33 -16.14 -22.38
N ILE A 192 -6.39 -15.36 -21.30
CA ILE A 192 -7.64 -14.78 -20.78
C ILE A 192 -8.26 -13.83 -21.79
N THR A 193 -7.47 -12.93 -22.40
CA THR A 193 -7.99 -12.00 -23.42
C THR A 193 -8.49 -12.76 -24.63
N ALA A 194 -7.71 -13.68 -25.19
CA ALA A 194 -8.11 -14.45 -26.38
C ALA A 194 -9.36 -15.29 -26.12
N TYR A 195 -9.51 -15.86 -24.93
CA TYR A 195 -10.68 -16.66 -24.56
C TYR A 195 -11.94 -15.80 -24.37
N HIS A 196 -11.82 -14.63 -23.74
CA HIS A 196 -12.98 -13.76 -23.46
C HIS A 196 -13.37 -12.83 -24.60
N THR A 197 -12.49 -12.57 -25.57
CA THR A 197 -12.80 -11.74 -26.75
C THR A 197 -13.28 -12.55 -27.95
N MET A 198 -13.19 -13.88 -27.90
CA MET A 198 -13.61 -14.81 -28.98
C MET A 198 -15.09 -14.70 -29.40
N ASN A 199 -15.95 -14.07 -28.59
CA ASN A 199 -17.39 -13.91 -28.87
C ASN A 199 -17.79 -12.48 -29.29
N LEU A 200 -16.85 -11.55 -29.45
CA LEU A 200 -17.15 -10.21 -29.98
C LEU A 200 -17.02 -10.22 -31.50
N GLN A 201 -18.18 -10.26 -32.17
CA GLN A 201 -18.36 -10.42 -33.62
C GLN A 201 -17.78 -9.27 -34.48
N ASP A 202 -17.31 -8.19 -33.85
CA ASP A 202 -16.59 -7.07 -34.46
C ASP A 202 -15.26 -6.85 -33.69
N SER A 203 -14.21 -7.53 -34.15
CA SER A 203 -12.93 -7.64 -33.43
C SER A 203 -12.15 -6.32 -33.42
N ILE A 204 -12.26 -5.56 -32.33
CA ILE A 204 -11.15 -4.68 -31.92
C ILE A 204 -9.99 -5.59 -31.58
N ASP A 205 -8.89 -5.50 -32.34
CA ASP A 205 -7.65 -6.24 -32.05
C ASP A 205 -7.18 -5.88 -30.64
N VAL A 206 -7.44 -6.75 -29.66
CA VAL A 206 -7.01 -6.57 -28.28
C VAL A 206 -5.51 -6.83 -28.19
N SER A 207 -4.74 -5.76 -28.42
CA SER A 207 -3.29 -5.80 -28.30
C SER A 207 -2.87 -5.81 -26.82
N PRO A 208 -1.82 -6.57 -26.43
CA PRO A 208 -1.19 -6.48 -25.12
C PRO A 208 -0.76 -5.07 -24.74
N LEU A 209 -0.55 -4.20 -25.74
CA LEU A 209 -0.24 -2.78 -25.53
C LEU A 209 -1.39 -2.01 -24.87
N MET A 210 -2.63 -2.50 -24.92
CA MET A 210 -3.76 -1.91 -24.18
C MET A 210 -3.60 -2.03 -22.66
N PHE A 211 -2.78 -2.97 -22.19
CA PHE A 211 -2.40 -3.09 -20.79
C PHE A 211 -1.21 -2.22 -20.41
N VAL A 212 -0.68 -1.38 -21.29
CA VAL A 212 0.39 -0.43 -20.97
C VAL A 212 -0.23 0.95 -20.83
N ASP A 213 -0.69 1.27 -19.63
CA ASP A 213 -1.29 2.56 -19.30
C ASP A 213 -0.34 3.37 -18.42
N LEU A 214 0.30 4.36 -19.02
CA LEU A 214 1.28 5.22 -18.34
C LEU A 214 0.67 5.94 -17.12
N PRO A 215 -0.54 6.52 -17.17
CA PRO A 215 -1.26 7.01 -15.99
C PRO A 215 -1.33 5.99 -14.84
N SER A 216 -1.80 4.77 -15.10
CA SER A 216 -1.89 3.70 -14.08
C SER A 216 -0.54 3.35 -13.46
N ILE A 217 0.52 3.27 -14.29
CA ILE A 217 1.88 3.05 -13.79
C ILE A 217 2.32 4.22 -12.90
N LEU A 218 2.05 5.45 -13.32
CA LEU A 218 2.38 6.65 -12.55
C LEU A 218 1.62 6.68 -11.22
N TYR A 219 0.31 6.46 -11.20
CA TYR A 219 -0.49 6.43 -9.96
C TYR A 219 0.07 5.42 -8.96
N LEU A 220 0.35 4.20 -9.41
CA LEU A 220 0.82 3.15 -8.51
C LEU A 220 2.27 3.37 -8.08
N ILE A 221 3.18 3.50 -9.05
CA ILE A 221 4.62 3.53 -8.78
C ILE A 221 5.01 4.82 -8.08
N LEU A 222 4.56 5.99 -8.57
CA LEU A 222 4.92 7.27 -7.96
C LEU A 222 4.43 7.35 -6.52
N HIS A 223 3.18 6.93 -6.26
CA HIS A 223 2.60 6.88 -4.92
C HIS A 223 3.43 6.00 -3.97
N CYS A 224 3.75 4.77 -4.39
CA CYS A 224 4.56 3.85 -3.59
C CYS A 224 5.98 4.39 -3.31
N PHE A 225 6.63 4.97 -4.33
CA PHE A 225 7.99 5.51 -4.22
C PHE A 225 8.05 6.75 -3.32
N LEU A 226 7.06 7.64 -3.40
CA LEU A 226 6.99 8.82 -2.53
C LEU A 226 6.75 8.41 -1.07
N LEU A 227 5.88 7.44 -0.81
CA LEU A 227 5.63 6.99 0.57
C LEU A 227 6.82 6.25 1.18
N ILE A 228 7.50 5.39 0.42
CA ILE A 228 8.71 4.73 0.93
C ILE A 228 9.85 5.74 1.15
N LEU A 229 9.92 6.80 0.33
CA LEU A 229 10.82 7.94 0.55
C LEU A 229 10.48 8.69 1.85
N ILE A 230 9.20 9.02 2.08
CA ILE A 230 8.73 9.69 3.30
C ILE A 230 9.06 8.87 4.57
N SER A 231 8.94 7.55 4.49
CA SER A 231 9.32 6.66 5.61
C SER A 231 10.84 6.62 5.87
N GLY A 232 11.66 7.15 4.95
CA GLY A 232 13.13 7.08 5.01
C GLY A 232 13.69 5.72 4.60
N ASN A 233 12.89 4.89 3.93
CA ASN A 233 13.26 3.52 3.55
C ASN A 233 13.71 3.39 2.09
N LEU A 234 13.60 4.41 1.25
CA LEU A 234 13.87 4.27 -0.19
C LEU A 234 15.27 3.71 -0.49
N THR A 235 16.31 4.25 0.16
CA THR A 235 17.69 3.77 -0.04
C THR A 235 17.90 2.36 0.50
N VAL A 236 17.25 2.01 1.61
CA VAL A 236 17.26 0.67 2.20
C VAL A 236 16.57 -0.33 1.27
N PHE A 237 15.41 0.05 0.71
CA PHE A 237 14.66 -0.72 -0.27
C PHE A 237 15.48 -1.02 -1.52
N LEU A 238 16.08 0.01 -2.14
CA LEU A 238 16.89 -0.14 -3.35
C LEU A 238 18.16 -0.98 -3.09
N ARG A 239 18.78 -0.84 -1.90
CA ARG A 239 19.91 -1.70 -1.49
C ARG A 239 19.46 -3.14 -1.27
N GLY A 240 18.31 -3.36 -0.64
CA GLY A 240 17.73 -4.69 -0.44
C GLY A 240 17.41 -5.39 -1.76
N LEU A 241 16.80 -4.70 -2.72
CA LEU A 241 16.59 -5.20 -4.08
C LEU A 241 17.93 -5.59 -4.72
N ARG A 242 18.91 -4.69 -4.70
CA ARG A 242 20.24 -4.94 -5.27
C ARG A 242 20.92 -6.15 -4.62
N ALA A 243 20.84 -6.29 -3.29
CA ALA A 243 21.40 -7.41 -2.55
C ALA A 243 20.72 -8.73 -2.92
N ALA A 244 19.39 -8.74 -3.06
CA ALA A 244 18.61 -9.91 -3.46
C ALA A 244 18.93 -10.40 -4.89
N PHE A 245 19.22 -9.49 -5.81
CA PHE A 245 19.62 -9.84 -7.18
C PHE A 245 21.09 -10.25 -7.28
N LYS A 246 21.94 -9.73 -6.39
CA LYS A 246 23.36 -10.05 -6.35
C LYS A 246 23.69 -11.26 -5.48
N ASN A 247 22.77 -11.79 -4.68
CA ASN A 247 23.07 -12.81 -3.65
C ASN A 247 24.25 -12.40 -2.76
N GLN A 248 24.27 -11.12 -2.34
CA GLN A 248 25.33 -10.59 -1.49
C GLN A 248 25.10 -11.05 -0.04
N LYS A 249 26.15 -11.53 0.64
CA LYS A 249 26.10 -11.79 2.09
C LYS A 249 25.89 -10.47 2.85
N ILE A 250 24.98 -10.47 3.83
CA ILE A 250 24.60 -9.27 4.58
C ILE A 250 24.54 -9.55 6.08
N SER A 251 24.67 -8.51 6.90
CA SER A 251 24.50 -8.61 8.35
C SER A 251 23.04 -8.92 8.72
N VAL A 252 22.82 -9.47 9.91
CA VAL A 252 21.45 -9.74 10.42
C VAL A 252 20.64 -8.44 10.54
N SER A 253 21.30 -7.35 10.94
CA SER A 253 20.69 -6.01 10.95
C SER A 253 20.24 -5.56 9.56
N ASP A 254 21.13 -5.63 8.55
CA ASP A 254 20.79 -5.24 7.18
C ASP A 254 19.68 -6.11 6.59
N LYS A 255 19.68 -7.42 6.88
CA LYS A 255 18.58 -8.33 6.51
C LYS A 255 17.25 -7.83 7.06
N ASN A 256 17.19 -7.49 8.35
CA ASN A 256 15.97 -6.99 8.98
C ASN A 256 15.53 -5.64 8.39
N LEU A 257 16.46 -4.73 8.12
CA LEU A 257 16.18 -3.46 7.45
C LEU A 257 15.61 -3.66 6.04
N PHE A 258 16.23 -4.54 5.25
CA PHE A 258 15.79 -4.84 3.87
C PHE A 258 14.42 -5.51 3.85
N LEU A 259 14.17 -6.49 4.74
CA LEU A 259 12.88 -7.13 4.87
C LEU A 259 11.79 -6.15 5.29
N ASN A 260 12.06 -5.26 6.24
CA ASN A 260 11.12 -4.22 6.65
C ASN A 260 10.75 -3.31 5.46
N ALA A 261 11.76 -2.80 4.73
CA ALA A 261 11.54 -1.92 3.60
C ALA A 261 10.75 -2.60 2.46
N VAL A 262 11.08 -3.85 2.09
CA VAL A 262 10.39 -4.60 1.03
C VAL A 262 8.95 -4.95 1.43
N ARG A 263 8.73 -5.40 2.67
CA ARG A 263 7.38 -5.71 3.17
C ARG A 263 6.49 -4.48 3.21
N SER A 264 7.02 -3.35 3.69
CA SER A 264 6.28 -2.09 3.72
C SER A 264 5.95 -1.59 2.32
N PHE A 265 6.90 -1.65 1.38
CA PHE A 265 6.65 -1.27 -0.02
C PHE A 265 5.57 -2.15 -0.65
N ARG A 266 5.59 -3.47 -0.40
CA ARG A 266 4.56 -4.40 -0.88
C ARG A 266 3.17 -4.05 -0.32
N ILE A 267 3.06 -3.82 0.99
CA ILE A 267 1.78 -3.47 1.61
C ILE A 267 1.24 -2.15 1.03
N ILE A 268 2.09 -1.12 0.93
CA ILE A 268 1.71 0.16 0.30
C ILE A 268 1.21 -0.09 -1.13
N MET A 269 1.90 -0.93 -1.91
CA MET A 269 1.51 -1.23 -3.29
C MET A 269 0.16 -1.93 -3.41
N ILE A 270 -0.15 -2.91 -2.55
CA ILE A 270 -1.47 -3.56 -2.53
C ILE A 270 -2.55 -2.54 -2.14
N CYS A 271 -2.30 -1.74 -1.10
CA CYS A 271 -3.26 -0.73 -0.66
C CYS A 271 -3.49 0.33 -1.75
N SER A 272 -2.44 0.84 -2.40
CA SER A 272 -2.57 1.79 -3.51
C SER A 272 -3.31 1.19 -4.71
N GLY A 273 -3.04 -0.07 -5.07
CA GLY A 273 -3.79 -0.76 -6.12
C GLY A 273 -5.28 -0.93 -5.78
N ALA A 274 -5.58 -1.27 -4.51
CA ALA A 274 -6.96 -1.35 -4.03
C ALA A 274 -7.64 0.03 -3.96
N GLN A 275 -6.92 1.09 -3.62
CA GLN A 275 -7.44 2.47 -3.67
C GLN A 275 -7.86 2.82 -5.10
N CYS A 276 -6.98 2.69 -6.09
CA CYS A 276 -7.32 2.96 -7.50
C CYS A 276 -8.51 2.11 -7.99
N MET A 277 -8.58 0.84 -7.56
CA MET A 277 -9.70 -0.05 -7.85
C MET A 277 -11.03 0.51 -7.34
N LEU A 278 -11.07 0.90 -6.07
CA LEU A 278 -12.25 1.44 -5.43
C LEU A 278 -12.63 2.82 -5.99
N GLU A 279 -11.64 3.66 -6.28
CA GLU A 279 -11.84 4.97 -6.92
C GLU A 279 -12.46 4.83 -8.31
N GLY A 280 -11.95 3.90 -9.12
CA GLY A 280 -12.53 3.64 -10.44
C GLY A 280 -13.97 3.12 -10.34
N PHE A 281 -14.29 2.24 -9.39
CA PHE A 281 -15.68 1.81 -9.17
C PHE A 281 -16.59 2.96 -8.70
N ILE A 282 -16.11 3.80 -7.79
CA ILE A 282 -16.84 4.99 -7.36
C ILE A 282 -17.05 5.96 -8.55
N GLY A 283 -16.03 6.15 -9.39
CA GLY A 283 -16.13 6.98 -10.58
C GLY A 283 -17.09 6.41 -11.65
N VAL A 284 -17.19 5.07 -11.78
CA VAL A 284 -18.25 4.43 -12.56
C VAL A 284 -19.63 4.81 -12.02
N LEU A 285 -19.84 4.73 -10.69
CA LEU A 285 -21.12 5.08 -10.08
C LEU A 285 -21.49 6.56 -10.31
N PHE A 286 -20.51 7.47 -10.28
CA PHE A 286 -20.73 8.89 -10.56
C PHE A 286 -21.03 9.19 -12.03
N ASN A 287 -20.57 8.34 -12.95
CA ASN A 287 -20.67 8.58 -14.39
C ASN A 287 -21.52 7.53 -15.13
N LEU A 288 -22.52 6.92 -14.45
CA LEU A 288 -23.39 5.91 -15.05
C LEU A 288 -24.10 6.38 -16.33
N GLU A 289 -24.37 7.67 -16.44
CA GLU A 289 -25.02 8.28 -17.60
C GLU A 289 -24.05 8.56 -18.76
N ASP A 290 -22.75 8.74 -18.48
CA ASP A 290 -21.75 9.09 -19.50
C ASP A 290 -20.84 7.91 -19.84
N ARG A 291 -21.18 7.24 -20.96
CA ARG A 291 -20.43 6.11 -21.52
C ARG A 291 -18.95 6.41 -21.75
N LYS A 292 -18.56 7.67 -21.98
CA LYS A 292 -17.17 8.07 -22.21
C LYS A 292 -16.31 7.79 -20.97
N TYR A 293 -16.85 8.04 -19.79
CA TYR A 293 -16.13 7.87 -18.52
C TYR A 293 -16.23 6.46 -17.96
N LEU A 294 -17.23 5.66 -18.35
CA LEU A 294 -17.37 4.27 -17.89
C LEU A 294 -16.14 3.42 -18.22
N GLY A 295 -15.68 3.46 -19.48
CA GLY A 295 -14.48 2.72 -19.90
C GLY A 295 -13.25 3.19 -19.12
N LEU A 296 -13.02 4.50 -19.08
CA LEU A 296 -11.86 5.10 -18.40
C LEU A 296 -11.81 4.73 -16.90
N ASN A 297 -12.94 4.81 -16.21
CA ASN A 297 -13.04 4.45 -14.80
C ASN A 297 -12.80 2.96 -14.54
N MET A 298 -13.26 2.09 -15.45
CA MET A 298 -12.94 0.65 -15.39
C MET A 298 -11.45 0.37 -15.64
N PHE A 299 -10.80 1.13 -16.54
CA PHE A 299 -9.34 1.03 -16.74
C PHE A 299 -8.58 1.44 -15.48
N ILE A 300 -8.94 2.58 -14.87
CA ILE A 300 -8.39 3.05 -13.60
C ILE A 300 -8.62 2.03 -12.48
N ALA A 301 -9.76 1.34 -12.48
CA ALA A 301 -10.06 0.35 -11.46
C ALA A 301 -9.17 -0.90 -11.60
N MET A 302 -9.05 -1.43 -12.82
CA MET A 302 -8.53 -2.77 -13.05
C MET A 302 -7.02 -2.80 -13.32
N ILE A 303 -6.48 -1.85 -14.08
CA ILE A 303 -5.08 -1.88 -14.53
C ILE A 303 -4.08 -1.63 -13.38
N PRO A 304 -4.22 -0.60 -12.52
CA PRO A 304 -3.36 -0.42 -11.36
C PRO A 304 -3.41 -1.59 -10.38
N ALA A 305 -4.61 -2.16 -10.14
CA ALA A 305 -4.77 -3.32 -9.27
C ALA A 305 -4.03 -4.55 -9.83
N PHE A 306 -4.14 -4.78 -11.14
CA PHE A 306 -3.40 -5.82 -11.84
C PHE A 306 -1.88 -5.63 -11.71
N TYR A 307 -1.36 -4.43 -11.96
CA TYR A 307 0.06 -4.13 -11.77
C TYR A 307 0.52 -4.34 -10.33
N ALA A 308 -0.29 -3.91 -9.35
CA ALA A 308 0.02 -4.06 -7.93
C ALA A 308 0.18 -5.54 -7.57
N ILE A 309 -0.73 -6.41 -8.02
CA ILE A 309 -0.65 -7.86 -7.78
C ILE A 309 0.63 -8.45 -8.39
N ILE A 310 0.92 -8.16 -9.66
CA ILE A 310 2.11 -8.68 -10.36
C ILE A 310 3.39 -8.26 -9.64
N LEU A 311 3.52 -6.96 -9.35
CA LEU A 311 4.70 -6.42 -8.69
C LEU A 311 4.81 -6.97 -7.26
N CYS A 312 3.71 -7.21 -6.56
CA CYS A 312 3.72 -7.83 -5.24
C CYS A 312 4.22 -9.28 -5.28
N VAL A 313 3.85 -10.05 -6.31
CA VAL A 313 4.41 -11.40 -6.53
C VAL A 313 5.93 -11.33 -6.71
N VAL A 314 6.42 -10.39 -7.52
CA VAL A 314 7.88 -10.17 -7.68
C VAL A 314 8.54 -9.78 -6.35
N LEU A 315 7.91 -8.90 -5.57
CA LEU A 315 8.43 -8.47 -4.27
C LEU A 315 8.43 -9.60 -3.22
N VAL A 316 7.49 -10.54 -3.27
CA VAL A 316 7.53 -11.77 -2.44
C VAL A 316 8.77 -12.61 -2.75
N LEU A 317 9.12 -12.74 -4.05
CA LEU A 317 10.34 -13.45 -4.44
C LEU A 317 11.60 -12.74 -3.93
N VAL A 318 11.63 -11.41 -4.00
CA VAL A 318 12.71 -10.58 -3.44
C VAL A 318 12.81 -10.80 -1.93
N GLU A 319 11.70 -10.76 -1.20
CA GLU A 319 11.66 -10.99 0.25
C GLU A 319 12.21 -12.38 0.62
N SER A 320 11.79 -13.41 -0.11
CA SER A 320 12.27 -14.78 0.08
C SER A 320 13.78 -14.88 -0.13
N ARG A 321 14.32 -14.19 -1.14
CA ARG A 321 15.76 -14.14 -1.38
C ARG A 321 16.51 -13.43 -0.26
N ILE A 322 16.06 -12.24 0.15
CA ILE A 322 16.67 -11.48 1.26
C ILE A 322 16.72 -12.33 2.53
N SER A 323 15.66 -13.10 2.80
CA SER A 323 15.59 -13.97 3.97
C SER A 323 16.72 -15.02 4.02
N LYS A 324 17.23 -15.45 2.85
CA LYS A 324 18.30 -16.44 2.71
C LYS A 324 19.72 -15.85 2.69
N LEU A 325 19.89 -14.52 2.64
CA LEU A 325 21.22 -13.89 2.48
C LEU A 325 22.10 -13.88 3.75
N CYS A 326 21.59 -14.30 4.91
CA CYS A 326 22.37 -14.46 6.14
C CYS A 326 22.71 -15.92 6.46
N GLU A 327 22.28 -16.87 5.64
CA GLU A 327 22.61 -18.28 5.81
C GLU A 327 23.96 -18.52 5.10
N GLU A 328 24.96 -18.98 5.87
CA GLU A 328 26.39 -19.21 5.56
C GLU A 328 27.39 -18.08 5.87
#